data_AF-A0A2P5HTH9-F1
#
_entry.id   AF-A0A2P5HTH9-F1
#
_cell.length_a   1.000
_cell.length_b   1.000
_cell.length_c   1.000
_cell.angle_alpha   90.00
_cell.angle_beta   90.00
_cell.angle_gamma   90.00
#
_symmetry.space_group_name_H-M   'P 1'
#
loop_
_entity.id
_entity.type
_entity.pdbx_description
1 polymer ?
#
loop_
_entity_poly.entity_id
_entity_poly.type
_entity_poly.pdbx_seq_one_letter_code
_entity_poly.pdbx_strand_id
1 'polypeptide(L)'
;MLLQSLALITDGSCRNLPKLLALTDSIRAALSHGRTLTLLEMEELAFVLDMMLVDEIDGKTPAEAPATYHNSQVTTFSVIQNTRLDKLLADIIHVYENESTARPRIAEMGLGSEVEKVQSLQKHWRARFKSEYFSLDQYRLDRLFSNALRDVLFSAIASDGLGIWSPKEPLAHELSEAEVALHYTPGTWWLNLGCAHRDGIVGAALQRPTKGRYGVAALPLLTGSEERLPDGTTEYCRRGKQHEMYYNLLTQVGQKTKVLRGFRLKSMYAPVAGLRYDGLYILRSWSFKLDQATDLYCMRLILERVPGQKSIDEILHIPRPSQLDDWNLYEKLERERIKQTEGEARLTELIIRRDKERIERSHWRRSRAFRSEMRLNGPRTPETGAGAGGAQDFYRRRISDIDTDLFPPFEEPEAEEEHGE
;
A
#
# COMPACT_ATOMS: atom_id res chain seq x y z
N MET A 1 -18.87 -6.50 15.10
CA MET A 1 -17.81 -7.32 14.47
C MET A 1 -16.70 -7.59 15.50
N LEU A 2 -17.08 -8.16 16.66
CA LEU A 2 -16.24 -8.26 17.88
C LEU A 2 -16.09 -9.71 18.38
N LEU A 3 -16.42 -10.71 17.55
CA LEU A 3 -16.44 -12.13 17.96
C LEU A 3 -15.40 -13.01 17.26
N GLN A 4 -14.39 -12.43 16.59
CA GLN A 4 -13.27 -13.20 16.01
C GLN A 4 -11.94 -13.05 16.78
N SER A 5 -11.90 -12.26 17.85
CA SER A 5 -10.67 -11.94 18.60
C SER A 5 -10.41 -12.79 19.85
N LEU A 6 -11.13 -13.92 20.04
CA LEU A 6 -11.03 -14.74 21.26
C LEU A 6 -10.22 -16.04 21.07
N ALA A 7 -9.57 -16.24 19.93
CA ALA A 7 -9.19 -17.60 19.48
C ALA A 7 -7.71 -17.99 19.62
N LEU A 8 -6.80 -17.15 20.13
CA LEU A 8 -5.42 -17.56 20.42
C LEU A 8 -5.29 -18.16 21.83
N ILE A 9 -6.03 -17.60 22.80
CA ILE A 9 -6.01 -18.04 24.21
C ILE A 9 -6.93 -19.25 24.45
N THR A 10 -8.03 -19.37 23.69
CA THR A 10 -9.03 -20.44 23.91
C THR A 10 -8.71 -21.77 23.22
N ASP A 11 -7.79 -21.79 22.25
CA ASP A 11 -7.54 -22.95 21.38
C ASP A 11 -6.21 -23.66 21.71
N GLY A 12 -5.46 -23.20 22.71
CA GLY A 12 -4.19 -23.80 23.15
C GLY A 12 -3.08 -23.88 22.08
N SER A 13 -3.32 -23.39 20.86
CA SER A 13 -2.43 -23.51 19.72
C SER A 13 -1.97 -22.12 19.28
N CYS A 14 -0.90 -21.64 19.91
CA CYS A 14 -0.13 -20.46 19.51
C CYS A 14 0.51 -20.57 18.11
N ARG A 15 0.21 -21.64 17.36
CA ARG A 15 0.86 -22.03 16.10
C ARG A 15 -0.06 -21.94 14.88
N ASN A 16 -1.25 -21.37 15.04
CA ASN A 16 -2.10 -21.04 13.90
C ASN A 16 -1.42 -19.93 13.07
N LEU A 17 -0.75 -20.34 11.98
CA LEU A 17 0.07 -19.44 11.15
C LEU A 17 -0.69 -18.17 10.70
N PRO A 18 -1.93 -18.25 10.17
CA PRO A 18 -2.72 -17.06 9.85
C PRO A 18 -2.97 -16.12 11.03
N LYS A 19 -3.32 -16.66 12.21
CA LYS A 19 -3.58 -15.85 13.41
C LYS A 19 -2.31 -15.17 13.88
N LEU A 20 -1.19 -15.90 13.93
CA LEU A 20 0.09 -15.36 14.36
C LEU A 20 0.62 -14.29 13.40
N LEU A 21 0.51 -14.51 12.08
CA LEU A 21 0.82 -13.48 11.09
C LEU A 21 -0.06 -12.24 11.28
N ALA A 22 -1.36 -12.39 11.52
CA ALA A 22 -2.25 -11.26 11.78
C ALA A 22 -1.86 -10.48 13.05
N LEU A 23 -1.45 -11.17 14.12
CA LEU A 23 -0.92 -10.54 15.34
C LEU A 23 0.36 -9.75 15.03
N THR A 24 1.32 -10.36 14.32
CA THR A 24 2.56 -9.66 13.93
C THR A 24 2.28 -8.42 13.08
N ASP A 25 1.35 -8.50 12.13
CA ASP A 25 0.94 -7.38 11.29
C ASP A 25 0.31 -6.27 12.13
N SER A 26 -0.54 -6.62 13.10
CA SER A 26 -1.22 -5.63 13.96
C SER A 26 -0.22 -4.86 14.83
N ILE A 27 0.71 -5.58 15.47
CA ILE A 27 1.73 -5.00 16.35
C ILE A 27 2.73 -4.17 15.56
N ARG A 28 3.23 -4.67 14.42
CA ARG A 28 4.14 -3.92 13.55
C ARG A 28 3.50 -2.66 12.99
N ALA A 29 2.21 -2.71 12.63
CA ALA A 29 1.47 -1.52 12.21
C ALA A 29 1.32 -0.53 13.38
N ALA A 30 1.12 -0.99 14.61
CA ALA A 30 1.06 -0.12 15.78
C ALA A 30 2.40 0.58 16.04
N LEU A 31 3.51 -0.17 15.98
CA LEU A 31 4.88 0.33 16.11
C LEU A 31 5.19 1.40 15.06
N SER A 32 4.82 1.19 13.79
CA SER A 32 5.11 2.14 12.72
C SER A 32 4.31 3.44 12.82
N HIS A 33 3.06 3.38 13.29
CA HIS A 33 2.18 4.55 13.40
C HIS A 33 2.23 5.22 14.77
N GLY A 34 2.99 4.67 15.73
CA GLY A 34 3.03 5.18 17.10
C GLY A 34 1.69 5.02 17.84
N ARG A 35 0.91 3.98 17.50
CA ARG A 35 -0.35 3.65 18.17
C ARG A 35 -0.05 2.81 19.41
N THR A 36 -0.69 3.10 20.54
CA THR A 36 -0.65 2.23 21.73
C THR A 36 -1.27 0.86 21.44
N LEU A 37 -0.62 -0.20 21.91
CA LEU A 37 -1.15 -1.55 21.82
C LEU A 37 -2.39 -1.70 22.69
N THR A 38 -3.33 -2.53 22.24
CA THR A 38 -4.44 -2.95 23.10
C THR A 38 -3.94 -3.96 24.14
N LEU A 39 -4.62 -4.03 25.29
CA LEU A 39 -4.30 -5.00 26.34
C LEU A 39 -4.23 -6.44 25.78
N LEU A 40 -5.17 -6.79 24.91
CA LEU A 40 -5.20 -8.10 24.26
C LEU A 40 -3.97 -8.34 23.37
N GLU A 41 -3.57 -7.38 22.54
CA GLU A 41 -2.38 -7.50 21.68
C GLU A 41 -1.11 -7.71 22.53
N MET A 42 -1.04 -7.05 23.68
CA MET A 42 0.08 -7.20 24.61
C MET A 42 0.10 -8.58 25.28
N GLU A 43 -1.03 -9.03 25.80
CA GLU A 43 -1.16 -10.35 26.43
C GLU A 43 -0.85 -11.48 25.44
N GLU A 44 -1.36 -11.38 24.20
CA GLU A 44 -1.08 -12.35 23.15
C GLU A 44 0.39 -12.33 22.73
N LEU A 45 1.02 -11.16 22.65
CA LEU A 45 2.45 -11.05 22.36
C LEU A 45 3.29 -11.67 23.48
N ALA A 46 3.07 -11.28 24.73
CA ALA A 46 3.82 -11.77 25.88
C ALA A 46 3.72 -13.29 25.98
N PHE A 47 2.50 -13.84 25.83
CA PHE A 47 2.27 -15.28 25.81
C PHE A 47 3.05 -15.98 24.69
N VAL A 48 3.04 -15.44 23.47
CA VAL A 48 3.78 -15.99 22.33
C VAL A 48 5.29 -15.95 22.57
N LEU A 49 5.82 -14.83 23.08
CA LEU A 49 7.25 -14.67 23.35
C LEU A 49 7.71 -15.62 24.46
N ASP A 50 6.96 -15.74 25.55
CA ASP A 50 7.27 -16.66 26.65
C ASP A 50 7.27 -18.11 26.18
N MET A 51 6.22 -18.52 25.45
CA MET A 51 6.14 -19.87 24.88
C MET A 51 7.32 -20.18 23.95
N MET A 52 7.67 -19.26 23.05
CA MET A 52 8.81 -19.48 22.15
C MET A 52 10.13 -19.49 22.89
N LEU A 53 10.29 -18.68 23.94
CA LEU A 53 11.53 -18.61 24.70
C LEU A 53 11.74 -19.88 25.53
N VAL A 54 10.67 -20.40 26.15
CA VAL A 54 10.68 -21.71 26.81
C VAL A 54 11.05 -22.81 25.81
N ASP A 55 10.44 -22.83 24.63
CA ASP A 55 10.78 -23.80 23.57
C ASP A 55 12.27 -23.73 23.12
N GLU A 56 12.90 -22.55 23.16
CA GLU A 56 14.32 -22.39 22.84
C GLU A 56 15.26 -22.78 23.98
N ILE A 57 14.88 -22.49 25.24
CA ILE A 57 15.72 -22.75 26.43
C ILE A 57 15.65 -24.21 26.86
N ASP A 58 14.47 -24.84 26.82
CA ASP A 58 14.26 -26.25 27.19
C ASP A 58 14.77 -27.24 26.12
N GLY A 59 15.41 -26.73 25.06
CA GLY A 59 15.84 -27.45 23.87
C GLY A 59 16.77 -28.64 24.13
N LYS A 60 16.19 -29.79 24.51
CA LYS A 60 16.72 -31.09 24.06
C LYS A 60 16.64 -31.12 22.55
N THR A 61 17.75 -31.45 21.90
CA THR A 61 17.78 -31.75 20.47
C THR A 61 16.74 -32.82 20.15
N PRO A 62 16.11 -32.82 18.95
CA PRO A 62 15.12 -33.84 18.57
C PRO A 62 15.62 -35.29 18.66
N ALA A 63 16.95 -35.48 18.75
CA ALA A 63 17.60 -36.79 18.84
C ALA A 63 17.67 -37.37 20.27
N GLU A 64 17.41 -36.58 21.33
CA GLU A 64 17.66 -36.97 22.73
C GLU A 64 16.44 -36.89 23.65
N ALA A 65 15.24 -36.60 23.12
CA ALA A 65 14.02 -36.55 23.92
C ALA A 65 13.34 -37.94 24.03
N PRO A 66 13.09 -38.48 25.23
CA PRO A 66 12.28 -39.69 25.40
C PRO A 66 10.85 -39.45 24.90
N ALA A 67 10.27 -40.49 24.27
CA ALA A 67 8.99 -40.49 23.54
C ALA A 67 7.72 -40.13 24.35
N THR A 68 7.86 -39.62 25.57
CA THR A 68 6.75 -39.26 26.48
C THR A 68 6.38 -37.77 26.46
N TYR A 69 7.16 -36.90 25.79
CA TYR A 69 6.86 -35.46 25.63
C TYR A 69 6.49 -35.11 24.18
N HIS A 70 5.41 -35.68 23.65
CA HIS A 70 4.99 -35.42 22.27
C HIS A 70 4.34 -34.05 21.99
N ASN A 71 4.25 -33.15 22.98
CA ASN A 71 3.58 -31.85 22.82
C ASN A 71 4.51 -30.61 22.86
N SER A 72 5.81 -30.73 23.16
CA SER A 72 6.76 -29.61 23.04
C SER A 72 7.41 -29.65 21.66
N GLN A 73 6.66 -29.23 20.64
CA GLN A 73 7.20 -29.14 19.29
C GLN A 73 8.10 -27.90 19.21
N VAL A 74 9.38 -28.01 18.91
CA VAL A 74 10.30 -26.86 18.78
C VAL A 74 9.79 -25.83 17.74
N THR A 75 9.91 -24.52 18.01
CA THR A 75 9.56 -23.45 17.03
C THR A 75 10.31 -23.69 15.72
N THR A 76 9.59 -24.06 14.66
CA THR A 76 10.19 -24.48 13.39
C THR A 76 10.54 -23.27 12.53
N PHE A 77 11.58 -23.39 11.69
CA PHE A 77 11.98 -22.36 10.73
C PHE A 77 10.81 -21.84 9.86
N SER A 78 9.95 -22.75 9.41
CA SER A 78 8.76 -22.42 8.61
C SER A 78 7.78 -21.50 9.34
N VAL A 79 7.65 -21.62 10.67
CA VAL A 79 6.81 -20.74 11.48
C VAL A 79 7.35 -19.32 11.39
N ILE A 80 8.64 -19.11 11.69
CA ILE A 80 9.31 -17.81 11.62
C ILE A 80 9.19 -17.20 10.23
N GLN A 81 9.47 -17.99 9.19
CA GLN A 81 9.40 -17.54 7.80
C GLN A 81 7.99 -17.07 7.42
N ASN A 82 6.96 -17.84 7.77
CA ASN A 82 5.57 -17.59 7.37
C ASN A 82 4.91 -16.46 8.16
N THR A 83 5.25 -16.30 9.44
CA THR A 83 4.63 -15.31 10.33
C THR A 83 5.45 -14.04 10.49
N ARG A 84 6.66 -14.00 9.93
CA ARG A 84 7.56 -12.82 9.97
C ARG A 84 7.91 -12.35 11.38
N LEU A 85 8.03 -13.30 12.29
CA LEU A 85 8.47 -13.02 13.66
C LEU A 85 9.85 -12.37 13.70
N ASP A 86 10.78 -12.77 12.85
CA ASP A 86 12.09 -12.12 12.70
C ASP A 86 11.98 -10.61 12.43
N LYS A 87 11.01 -10.20 11.61
CA LYS A 87 10.74 -8.78 11.31
C LYS A 87 10.06 -8.08 12.48
N LEU A 88 9.15 -8.74 13.18
CA LEU A 88 8.56 -8.21 14.42
C LEU A 88 9.63 -7.96 15.49
N LEU A 89 10.50 -8.95 15.75
CA LEU A 89 11.59 -8.82 16.71
C LEU A 89 12.53 -7.66 16.31
N ALA A 90 12.88 -7.57 15.03
CA ALA A 90 13.71 -6.48 14.51
C ALA A 90 13.05 -5.11 14.69
N ASP A 91 11.75 -4.98 14.42
CA ASP A 91 11.02 -3.72 14.57
C ASP A 91 10.93 -3.28 16.05
N ILE A 92 10.66 -4.20 16.98
CA ILE A 92 10.65 -3.92 18.43
C ILE A 92 12.03 -3.44 18.89
N ILE A 93 13.10 -4.15 18.53
CA ILE A 93 14.48 -3.79 18.88
C ILE A 93 14.83 -2.42 18.29
N HIS A 94 14.52 -2.19 17.01
CA HIS A 94 14.80 -0.92 16.34
C HIS A 94 14.09 0.26 16.99
N VAL A 95 12.82 0.10 17.39
CA VAL A 95 12.09 1.18 18.09
C VAL A 95 12.71 1.43 19.47
N TYR A 96 13.11 0.38 20.19
CA TYR A 96 13.79 0.47 21.49
C TYR A 96 15.15 1.19 21.41
N GLU A 97 16.00 0.80 20.46
CA GLU A 97 17.34 1.39 20.27
C GLU A 97 17.28 2.86 19.85
N ASN A 98 16.25 3.26 19.11
CA ASN A 98 16.04 4.63 18.66
C ASN A 98 15.14 5.46 19.59
N GLU A 99 14.86 4.97 20.80
CA GLU A 99 14.08 5.75 21.77
C GLU A 99 14.82 7.01 22.20
N SER A 100 14.10 8.13 22.16
CA SER A 100 14.54 9.34 22.83
C SER A 100 14.16 9.25 24.30
N THR A 101 15.09 9.60 25.20
CA THR A 101 14.83 9.72 26.64
C THR A 101 13.69 10.69 26.98
N ALA A 102 13.33 11.58 26.06
CA ALA A 102 12.23 12.52 26.22
C ALA A 102 10.83 11.93 25.93
N ARG A 103 10.73 10.82 25.17
CA ARG A 103 9.47 10.15 24.79
C ARG A 103 9.69 8.65 24.60
N PRO A 104 9.65 7.84 25.67
CA PRO A 104 9.92 6.41 25.61
C PRO A 104 8.69 5.65 25.07
N ARG A 105 8.63 5.46 23.75
CA ARG A 105 7.49 4.84 23.04
C ARG A 105 7.24 3.38 23.42
N ILE A 106 8.26 2.56 23.57
CA ILE A 106 8.21 1.15 24.01
C ILE A 106 7.66 1.06 25.43
N ALA A 107 8.09 1.95 26.33
CA ALA A 107 7.55 2.01 27.69
C ALA A 107 6.08 2.45 27.70
N GLU A 108 5.72 3.46 26.90
CA GLU A 108 4.33 3.91 26.71
C GLU A 108 3.43 2.82 26.08
N MET A 109 4.02 1.95 25.25
CA MET A 109 3.34 0.79 24.66
C MET A 109 3.34 -0.44 25.58
N GLY A 110 3.94 -0.36 26.77
CA GLY A 110 4.01 -1.44 27.75
C GLY A 110 4.87 -2.63 27.33
N LEU A 111 5.76 -2.45 26.34
CA LEU A 111 6.62 -3.51 25.80
C LEU A 111 7.97 -3.62 26.49
N GLY A 112 8.27 -2.76 27.48
CA GLY A 112 9.58 -2.71 28.12
C GLY A 112 10.05 -4.04 28.70
N SER A 113 9.16 -4.81 29.34
CA SER A 113 9.46 -6.14 29.89
C SER A 113 9.72 -7.21 28.82
N GLU A 114 9.25 -6.99 27.59
CA GLU A 114 9.34 -7.96 26.51
C GLU A 114 10.62 -7.79 25.68
N VAL A 115 11.30 -6.64 25.77
CA VAL A 115 12.52 -6.35 24.97
C VAL A 115 13.63 -7.37 25.25
N GLU A 116 13.86 -7.72 26.51
CA GLU A 116 14.89 -8.70 26.89
C GLU A 116 14.59 -10.10 26.30
N LYS A 117 13.31 -10.50 26.31
CA LYS A 117 12.85 -11.75 25.70
C LYS A 117 13.03 -11.74 24.20
N VAL A 118 12.67 -10.63 23.54
CA VAL A 118 12.82 -10.41 22.10
C VAL A 118 14.30 -10.51 21.67
N GLN A 119 15.20 -9.84 22.39
CA GLN A 119 16.64 -9.89 22.13
C GLN A 119 17.20 -11.31 22.33
N SER A 120 16.77 -11.98 23.41
CA SER A 120 17.15 -13.36 23.70
C SER A 120 16.70 -14.30 22.60
N LEU A 121 15.42 -14.25 22.18
CA LEU A 121 14.89 -15.06 21.08
C LEU A 121 15.66 -14.83 19.78
N GLN A 122 15.91 -13.57 19.42
CA GLN A 122 16.68 -13.25 18.21
C GLN A 122 18.09 -13.87 18.25
N LYS A 123 18.76 -13.83 19.40
CA LYS A 123 20.07 -14.44 19.60
C LYS A 123 20.02 -15.97 19.44
N HIS A 124 19.04 -16.64 20.07
CA HIS A 124 18.88 -18.09 19.98
C HIS A 124 18.57 -18.53 18.54
N TRP A 125 17.65 -17.87 17.85
CA TRP A 125 17.31 -18.20 16.46
C TRP A 125 18.49 -17.99 15.50
N ARG A 126 19.28 -16.92 15.67
CA ARG A 126 20.52 -16.72 14.91
C ARG A 126 21.53 -17.83 15.16
N ALA A 127 21.69 -18.27 16.40
CA ALA A 127 22.63 -19.34 16.76
C ALA A 127 22.18 -20.71 16.23
N ARG A 128 20.87 -21.00 16.29
CA ARG A 128 20.29 -22.28 15.86
C ARG A 128 20.24 -22.43 14.35
N PHE A 129 19.64 -21.46 13.66
CA PHE A 129 19.38 -21.55 12.21
C PHE A 129 20.53 -21.01 11.36
N LYS A 130 21.45 -20.23 11.94
CA LYS A 130 22.68 -19.75 11.28
C LYS A 130 22.38 -19.13 9.92
N SER A 131 22.99 -19.64 8.85
CA SER A 131 22.83 -19.14 7.47
C SER A 131 21.37 -19.10 7.03
N GLU A 132 20.54 -20.06 7.42
CA GLU A 132 19.13 -20.09 7.03
C GLU A 132 18.36 -18.89 7.58
N TYR A 133 18.68 -18.44 8.79
CA TYR A 133 18.08 -17.24 9.38
C TYR A 133 18.39 -15.98 8.56
N PHE A 134 19.64 -15.84 8.12
CA PHE A 134 20.06 -14.70 7.29
C PHE A 134 19.53 -14.78 5.86
N SER A 135 19.18 -15.98 5.39
CA SER A 135 18.57 -16.21 4.07
C SER A 135 17.03 -16.17 4.08
N LEU A 136 16.38 -15.81 5.20
CA LEU A 136 14.90 -15.75 5.30
C LEU A 136 14.26 -14.94 4.17
N ASP A 137 14.85 -13.78 3.84
CA ASP A 137 14.34 -12.91 2.78
C ASP A 137 14.54 -13.51 1.38
N GLN A 138 15.57 -14.34 1.17
CA GLN A 138 15.74 -15.09 -0.07
C GLN A 138 14.64 -16.15 -0.23
N TYR A 139 14.37 -16.93 0.82
CA TYR A 139 13.28 -17.92 0.79
C TYR A 139 11.90 -17.26 0.58
N ARG A 140 11.70 -16.05 1.13
CA ARG A 140 10.48 -15.26 0.89
C ARG A 140 10.39 -14.79 -0.55
N LEU A 141 11.50 -14.37 -1.14
CA LEU A 141 11.57 -13.99 -2.56
C LEU A 141 11.24 -15.18 -3.47
N ASP A 142 11.77 -16.37 -3.18
CA ASP A 142 11.47 -17.59 -3.95
C ASP A 142 9.97 -17.95 -3.87
N ARG A 143 9.39 -17.80 -2.68
CA ARG A 143 7.94 -17.95 -2.48
C ARG A 143 7.13 -16.87 -3.20
N LEU A 144 7.67 -15.66 -3.35
CA LEU A 144 7.04 -14.57 -4.10
C LEU A 144 6.85 -14.97 -5.57
N PHE A 145 7.85 -15.59 -6.19
CA PHE A 145 7.75 -16.15 -7.55
C PHE A 145 6.75 -17.28 -7.68
N SER A 146 6.67 -18.13 -6.66
CA SER A 146 5.76 -19.28 -6.64
C SER A 146 4.30 -18.90 -6.37
N ASN A 147 4.05 -17.70 -5.82
CA ASN A 147 2.72 -17.27 -5.39
C ASN A 147 2.30 -15.93 -6.01
N ALA A 148 2.82 -14.81 -5.51
CA ALA A 148 2.32 -13.48 -5.86
C ALA A 148 2.68 -13.05 -7.29
N LEU A 149 3.88 -13.44 -7.76
CA LEU A 149 4.40 -13.16 -9.11
C LEU A 149 4.27 -14.37 -10.06
N ARG A 150 3.53 -15.41 -9.66
CA ARG A 150 3.30 -16.58 -10.53
C ARG A 150 2.71 -16.11 -11.86
N ASP A 151 3.15 -16.72 -12.95
CA ASP A 151 2.63 -16.48 -14.30
C ASP A 151 2.70 -15.02 -14.78
N VAL A 152 3.60 -14.22 -14.22
CA VAL A 152 3.91 -12.87 -14.69
C VAL A 152 5.39 -12.79 -15.06
N LEU A 153 5.69 -12.22 -16.23
CA LEU A 153 7.03 -12.04 -16.77
C LEU A 153 7.45 -10.58 -16.69
N PHE A 154 8.75 -10.37 -16.45
CA PHE A 154 9.37 -9.06 -16.56
C PHE A 154 9.64 -8.74 -18.03
N SER A 155 9.17 -7.59 -18.49
CA SER A 155 9.45 -7.03 -19.81
C SER A 155 10.27 -5.75 -19.64
N ALA A 156 11.52 -5.78 -20.12
CA ALA A 156 12.42 -4.62 -20.11
C ALA A 156 12.02 -3.52 -21.10
N ILE A 157 11.13 -3.83 -22.06
CA ILE A 157 10.67 -2.88 -23.07
C ILE A 157 9.46 -2.14 -22.51
N ALA A 158 9.66 -1.35 -21.45
CA ALA A 158 8.63 -0.48 -20.90
C ALA A 158 8.93 0.97 -21.29
N SER A 159 8.47 1.37 -22.48
CA SER A 159 8.29 2.78 -22.82
C SER A 159 7.23 3.39 -21.88
N ASP A 160 7.61 4.44 -21.16
CA ASP A 160 6.70 5.43 -20.56
C ASP A 160 5.57 4.89 -19.67
N GLY A 161 5.94 4.16 -18.61
CA GLY A 161 5.02 3.91 -17.48
C GLY A 161 3.97 2.83 -17.71
N LEU A 162 4.14 2.01 -18.75
CA LEU A 162 3.23 0.95 -19.16
C LEU A 162 3.82 -0.44 -18.82
N GLY A 163 3.49 -0.93 -17.62
CA GLY A 163 3.55 -2.35 -17.22
C GLY A 163 4.84 -3.13 -17.52
N ILE A 164 5.86 -2.99 -16.65
CA ILE A 164 7.09 -3.80 -16.61
C ILE A 164 6.79 -5.31 -16.45
N TRP A 165 5.57 -5.65 -16.02
CA TRP A 165 5.15 -7.00 -15.71
C TRP A 165 3.89 -7.36 -16.51
N SER A 166 3.98 -8.38 -17.36
CA SER A 166 2.89 -8.89 -18.21
C SER A 166 2.62 -10.37 -17.90
N PRO A 167 1.38 -10.87 -18.02
CA PRO A 167 1.13 -12.30 -17.81
C PRO A 167 1.85 -13.15 -18.87
N LYS A 168 2.20 -14.39 -18.53
CA LYS A 168 2.77 -15.37 -19.46
C LYS A 168 1.84 -15.71 -20.61
N GLU A 169 0.54 -15.79 -20.32
CA GLU A 169 -0.48 -16.13 -21.30
C GLU A 169 -1.53 -15.01 -21.38
N PRO A 170 -2.02 -14.66 -22.59
CA PRO A 170 -3.13 -13.74 -22.73
C PRO A 170 -4.39 -14.38 -22.11
N LEU A 171 -5.12 -13.60 -21.29
CA LEU A 171 -6.41 -14.03 -20.77
C LEU A 171 -7.34 -14.34 -21.95
N ALA A 172 -7.75 -15.60 -22.07
CA ALA A 172 -8.54 -16.09 -23.19
C ALA A 172 -10.00 -15.60 -23.18
N HIS A 173 -10.47 -14.88 -22.14
CA HIS A 173 -11.88 -14.61 -21.92
C HIS A 173 -12.17 -13.12 -21.66
N GLU A 174 -13.14 -12.58 -22.41
CA GLU A 174 -13.76 -11.30 -22.13
C GLU A 174 -14.44 -11.36 -20.75
N LEU A 175 -13.90 -10.60 -19.80
CA LEU A 175 -14.37 -10.56 -18.42
C LEU A 175 -15.85 -10.14 -18.36
N SER A 176 -16.73 -11.06 -17.96
CA SER A 176 -18.14 -10.76 -17.67
C SER A 176 -18.24 -9.98 -16.36
N GLU A 177 -18.94 -8.84 -16.37
CA GLU A 177 -19.07 -7.94 -15.22
C GLU A 177 -19.68 -8.61 -13.99
N ALA A 178 -20.60 -9.56 -14.22
CA ALA A 178 -21.29 -10.33 -13.18
C ALA A 178 -20.42 -11.43 -12.57
N GLU A 179 -19.63 -12.15 -13.37
CA GLU A 179 -18.80 -13.27 -12.91
C GLU A 179 -17.58 -12.79 -12.10
N VAL A 180 -17.04 -11.62 -12.45
CA VAL A 180 -15.87 -11.03 -11.76
C VAL A 180 -16.27 -10.28 -10.48
N ALA A 181 -17.55 -9.94 -10.27
CA ALA A 181 -18.00 -9.26 -9.05
C ALA A 181 -18.08 -10.21 -7.84
N LEU A 182 -18.27 -11.51 -8.06
CA LEU A 182 -18.41 -12.50 -6.98
C LEU A 182 -17.09 -12.88 -6.29
N HIS A 183 -15.93 -12.65 -6.92
CA HIS A 183 -14.66 -13.24 -6.49
C HIS A 183 -13.72 -12.28 -5.75
N TYR A 184 -13.98 -10.97 -5.79
CA TYR A 184 -13.08 -9.96 -5.23
C TYR A 184 -13.69 -9.20 -4.07
N THR A 185 -13.03 -9.25 -2.93
CA THR A 185 -13.39 -8.46 -1.76
C THR A 185 -12.63 -7.12 -1.78
N PRO A 186 -13.28 -5.99 -1.50
CA PRO A 186 -12.56 -4.74 -1.30
C PRO A 186 -11.42 -4.90 -0.28
N GLY A 187 -10.22 -4.47 -0.66
CA GLY A 187 -8.99 -4.71 0.07
C GLY A 187 -8.08 -5.78 -0.54
N THR A 188 -8.50 -6.53 -1.56
CA THR A 188 -7.56 -7.36 -2.32
C THR A 188 -6.43 -6.49 -2.88
N TRP A 189 -5.19 -6.96 -2.72
CA TRP A 189 -3.98 -6.21 -3.02
C TRP A 189 -3.02 -7.01 -3.89
N TRP A 190 -2.36 -6.32 -4.82
CA TRP A 190 -1.41 -6.88 -5.76
C TRP A 190 -0.12 -6.05 -5.78
N LEU A 191 1.00 -6.70 -6.11
CA LEU A 191 2.28 -6.02 -6.33
C LEU A 191 2.18 -5.06 -7.52
N ASN A 192 1.66 -5.52 -8.65
CA ASN A 192 1.57 -4.70 -9.85
C ASN A 192 0.30 -4.98 -10.66
N LEU A 193 0.07 -4.17 -11.68
CA LEU A 193 -1.09 -4.31 -12.55
C LEU A 193 -1.06 -5.60 -13.39
N GLY A 194 0.12 -6.16 -13.67
CA GLY A 194 0.27 -7.47 -14.32
C GLY A 194 -0.30 -8.60 -13.47
N CYS A 195 -0.08 -8.56 -12.15
CA CYS A 195 -0.65 -9.53 -11.21
C CYS A 195 -2.18 -9.39 -11.12
N ALA A 196 -2.69 -8.15 -11.09
CA ALA A 196 -4.13 -7.89 -11.11
C ALA A 196 -4.78 -8.33 -12.44
N HIS A 197 -4.05 -8.18 -13.55
CA HIS A 197 -4.48 -8.69 -14.85
C HIS A 197 -4.53 -10.21 -14.85
N ARG A 198 -3.47 -10.90 -14.42
CA ARG A 198 -3.45 -12.37 -14.29
C ARG A 198 -4.64 -12.90 -13.50
N ASP A 199 -4.96 -12.28 -12.37
CA ASP A 199 -6.08 -12.74 -11.55
C ASP A 199 -7.44 -12.43 -12.23
N GLY A 200 -7.49 -11.47 -13.17
CA GLY A 200 -8.66 -11.19 -13.99
C GLY A 200 -9.57 -10.10 -13.44
N ILE A 201 -9.07 -9.27 -12.50
CA ILE A 201 -9.84 -8.09 -12.06
C ILE A 201 -9.75 -6.93 -13.08
N VAL A 202 -8.69 -6.89 -13.88
CA VAL A 202 -8.49 -5.95 -14.99
C VAL A 202 -8.20 -6.72 -16.28
N GLY A 203 -8.50 -6.11 -17.43
CA GLY A 203 -8.30 -6.72 -18.76
C GLY A 203 -7.03 -6.30 -19.48
N ALA A 204 -6.15 -5.52 -18.83
CA ALA A 204 -4.81 -5.24 -19.34
C ALA A 204 -3.83 -4.98 -18.18
N ALA A 205 -2.55 -5.29 -18.40
CA ALA A 205 -1.44 -4.89 -17.52
C ALA A 205 -1.04 -3.41 -17.65
N LEU A 206 -1.92 -2.60 -18.27
CA LEU A 206 -1.72 -1.17 -18.55
C LEU A 206 -2.81 -0.34 -17.87
N GLN A 207 -2.48 0.86 -17.41
CA GLN A 207 -3.47 1.78 -16.85
C GLN A 207 -4.45 2.20 -17.96
N ARG A 208 -5.50 1.41 -18.16
CA ARG A 208 -6.59 1.59 -19.12
C ARG A 208 -7.87 1.02 -18.51
N PRO A 209 -9.04 1.63 -18.77
CA PRO A 209 -10.31 1.05 -18.38
C PRO A 209 -10.47 -0.33 -19.01
N THR A 210 -10.88 -1.29 -18.19
CA THR A 210 -11.21 -2.64 -18.63
C THR A 210 -12.60 -2.62 -19.23
N LYS A 211 -12.71 -3.02 -20.50
CA LYS A 211 -14.00 -3.19 -21.17
C LYS A 211 -14.61 -4.54 -20.74
N GLY A 212 -15.84 -4.49 -20.25
CA GLY A 212 -16.70 -5.65 -20.04
C GLY A 212 -17.78 -5.73 -21.12
N ARG A 213 -18.66 -6.73 -21.01
CA ARG A 213 -19.76 -6.96 -21.96
C ARG A 213 -20.79 -5.84 -21.99
N TYR A 214 -20.99 -5.12 -20.89
CA TYR A 214 -22.04 -4.09 -20.75
C TYR A 214 -21.49 -2.69 -20.47
N GLY A 215 -20.17 -2.52 -20.43
CA GLY A 215 -19.56 -1.24 -20.11
C GLY A 215 -18.11 -1.35 -19.66
N VAL A 216 -17.71 -0.49 -18.72
CA VAL A 216 -16.38 -0.52 -18.12
C VAL A 216 -16.42 -1.30 -16.81
N ALA A 217 -15.88 -2.52 -16.85
CA ALA A 217 -15.86 -3.45 -15.73
C ALA A 217 -14.92 -2.99 -14.59
N ALA A 218 -13.78 -2.39 -14.93
CA ALA A 218 -12.79 -1.93 -13.95
C ALA A 218 -12.00 -0.70 -14.43
N LEU A 219 -11.65 0.17 -13.49
CA LEU A 219 -10.96 1.43 -13.69
C LEU A 219 -9.72 1.51 -12.78
N PRO A 220 -8.51 1.25 -13.33
CA PRO A 220 -7.25 1.42 -12.62
C PRO A 220 -6.83 2.90 -12.55
N LEU A 221 -6.76 3.43 -11.33
CA LEU A 221 -6.26 4.77 -11.01
C LEU A 221 -4.84 4.66 -10.45
N LEU A 222 -3.83 4.59 -11.32
CA LEU A 222 -2.42 4.46 -10.91
C LEU A 222 -1.69 5.82 -10.82
N THR A 223 -2.09 6.77 -11.65
CA THR A 223 -1.51 8.11 -11.77
C THR A 223 -2.62 9.16 -11.83
N GLY A 224 -2.26 10.44 -11.69
CA GLY A 224 -3.20 11.55 -11.58
C GLY A 224 -3.39 12.00 -10.13
N SER A 225 -4.42 12.79 -9.87
CA SER A 225 -4.77 13.28 -8.54
C SER A 225 -6.22 13.03 -8.19
N GLU A 226 -6.50 12.81 -6.91
CA GLU A 226 -7.85 12.52 -6.42
C GLU A 226 -8.17 13.37 -5.20
N GLU A 227 -9.35 13.99 -5.15
CA GLU A 227 -9.80 14.85 -4.05
C GLU A 227 -11.20 14.46 -3.60
N ARG A 228 -11.44 14.46 -2.29
CA ARG A 228 -12.80 14.26 -1.74
C ARG A 228 -13.58 15.55 -1.85
N LEU A 229 -14.76 15.47 -2.47
CA LEU A 229 -15.69 16.59 -2.59
C LEU A 229 -16.58 16.70 -1.33
N PRO A 230 -17.15 17.89 -1.06
CA PRO A 230 -17.99 18.11 0.14
C PRO A 230 -19.23 17.22 0.22
N ASP A 231 -19.75 16.78 -0.93
CA ASP A 231 -20.88 15.87 -1.06
C ASP A 231 -20.53 14.40 -0.73
N GLY A 232 -19.28 14.13 -0.37
CA GLY A 232 -18.78 12.79 -0.07
C GLY A 232 -18.36 11.99 -1.31
N THR A 233 -18.54 12.54 -2.52
CA THR A 233 -18.01 11.94 -3.76
C THR A 233 -16.53 12.23 -3.90
N THR A 234 -15.90 11.61 -4.88
CA THR A 234 -14.46 11.70 -5.12
C THR A 234 -14.21 12.20 -6.54
N GLU A 235 -13.51 13.33 -6.67
CA GLU A 235 -13.06 13.86 -7.95
C GLU A 235 -11.70 13.25 -8.31
N TYR A 236 -11.63 12.52 -9.42
CA TYR A 236 -10.37 12.08 -10.01
C TYR A 236 -10.02 12.97 -11.20
N CYS A 237 -8.79 13.48 -11.23
CA CYS A 237 -8.25 14.27 -12.32
C CYS A 237 -7.01 13.60 -12.93
N ARG A 238 -7.00 13.46 -14.25
CA ARG A 238 -5.82 13.05 -15.03
C ARG A 238 -5.46 14.15 -16.03
N ARG A 239 -4.16 14.45 -16.11
CA ARG A 239 -3.58 15.35 -17.12
C ARG A 239 -2.62 14.58 -18.01
N GLY A 240 -2.63 14.84 -19.31
CA GLY A 240 -1.75 14.17 -20.27
C GLY A 240 -2.13 14.44 -21.72
N LYS A 241 -1.50 13.71 -22.64
CA LYS A 241 -1.80 13.80 -24.08
C LYS A 241 -3.16 13.18 -24.40
N GLN A 242 -3.70 13.54 -25.57
CA GLN A 242 -5.02 13.09 -26.02
C GLN A 242 -5.20 11.56 -25.97
N HIS A 243 -4.20 10.80 -26.42
CA HIS A 243 -4.25 9.33 -26.51
C HIS A 243 -4.17 8.62 -25.14
N GLU A 244 -3.84 9.34 -24.08
CA GLU A 244 -3.83 8.81 -22.71
C GLU A 244 -5.18 8.94 -22.00
N MET A 245 -6.13 9.65 -22.62
CA MET A 245 -7.41 10.02 -22.02
C MET A 245 -8.48 8.98 -22.36
N TYR A 246 -9.41 8.76 -21.43
CA TYR A 246 -10.39 7.67 -21.51
C TYR A 246 -11.76 8.16 -21.98
N TYR A 247 -11.90 8.37 -23.28
CA TYR A 247 -13.15 8.85 -23.89
C TYR A 247 -14.32 7.88 -23.74
N ASN A 248 -14.03 6.57 -23.68
CA ASN A 248 -15.04 5.54 -23.52
C ASN A 248 -15.75 5.58 -22.16
N LEU A 249 -15.26 6.35 -21.19
CA LEU A 249 -15.95 6.56 -19.91
C LEU A 249 -17.16 7.49 -20.02
N LEU A 250 -17.26 8.30 -21.09
CA LEU A 250 -18.42 9.19 -21.29
C LEU A 250 -19.73 8.40 -21.35
N THR A 251 -19.74 7.24 -21.99
CA THR A 251 -20.93 6.37 -22.10
C THR A 251 -21.22 5.55 -20.84
N GLN A 252 -20.40 5.70 -19.80
CA GLN A 252 -20.46 4.91 -18.57
C GLN A 252 -21.02 5.71 -17.37
N VAL A 253 -21.45 6.95 -17.60
CA VAL A 253 -22.08 7.75 -16.55
C VAL A 253 -23.34 7.04 -16.06
N GLY A 254 -23.46 6.90 -14.74
CA GLY A 254 -24.51 6.15 -14.05
C GLY A 254 -24.20 4.67 -13.84
N GLN A 255 -23.18 4.11 -14.50
CA GLN A 255 -22.83 2.70 -14.38
C GLN A 255 -21.90 2.44 -13.18
N LYS A 256 -21.99 1.21 -12.65
CA LYS A 256 -21.10 0.73 -11.59
C LYS A 256 -19.81 0.20 -12.20
N THR A 257 -18.68 0.60 -11.64
CA THR A 257 -17.35 0.14 -12.08
C THR A 257 -16.47 -0.19 -10.88
N LYS A 258 -15.57 -1.16 -11.04
CA LYS A 258 -14.57 -1.50 -10.01
C LYS A 258 -13.45 -0.48 -10.02
N VAL A 259 -13.10 0.08 -8.87
CA VAL A 259 -11.98 1.04 -8.79
C VAL A 259 -10.78 0.37 -8.13
N LEU A 260 -9.63 0.44 -8.81
CA LEU A 260 -8.35 0.02 -8.25
C LEU A 260 -7.47 1.26 -8.09
N ARG A 261 -6.83 1.42 -6.93
CA ARG A 261 -5.91 2.54 -6.66
C ARG A 261 -4.47 2.03 -6.58
N GLY A 262 -3.58 2.64 -7.36
CA GLY A 262 -2.15 2.36 -7.32
C GLY A 262 -1.41 3.30 -6.39
N PHE A 263 -0.28 2.84 -5.86
CA PHE A 263 0.50 3.63 -4.91
C PHE A 263 0.93 4.99 -5.47
N ARG A 264 1.25 5.09 -6.77
CA ARG A 264 1.69 6.34 -7.44
C ARG A 264 0.61 7.42 -7.59
N LEU A 265 -0.65 7.13 -7.25
CA LEU A 265 -1.74 8.09 -7.33
C LEU A 265 -1.58 9.20 -6.27
N LYS A 266 -1.74 10.48 -6.66
CA LYS A 266 -1.79 11.61 -5.73
C LYS A 266 -3.16 11.65 -5.05
N SER A 267 -3.34 10.78 -4.05
CA SER A 267 -4.60 10.61 -3.30
C SER A 267 -4.32 10.29 -1.83
N MET A 268 -5.27 10.67 -0.96
CA MET A 268 -5.33 10.23 0.44
C MET A 268 -5.78 8.76 0.55
N TYR A 269 -6.47 8.24 -0.47
CA TYR A 269 -6.95 6.85 -0.52
C TYR A 269 -5.95 5.89 -1.19
N ALA A 270 -4.90 6.41 -1.84
CA ALA A 270 -3.92 5.56 -2.51
C ALA A 270 -3.16 4.69 -1.50
N PRO A 271 -2.98 3.38 -1.78
CA PRO A 271 -2.19 2.51 -0.92
C PRO A 271 -0.73 3.00 -0.86
N VAL A 272 -0.03 2.68 0.24
CA VAL A 272 1.38 3.07 0.40
C VAL A 272 2.28 2.36 -0.61
N ALA A 273 1.90 1.14 -1.00
CA ALA A 273 2.62 0.29 -1.94
C ALA A 273 1.65 -0.54 -2.81
N GLY A 274 2.11 -0.96 -3.98
CA GLY A 274 1.36 -1.83 -4.90
C GLY A 274 0.05 -1.24 -5.44
N LEU A 275 -0.93 -2.12 -5.65
CA LEU A 275 -2.24 -1.85 -6.24
C LEU A 275 -3.34 -2.49 -5.38
N ARG A 276 -4.39 -1.74 -5.06
CA ARG A 276 -5.48 -2.21 -4.20
C ARG A 276 -6.85 -2.03 -4.86
N TYR A 277 -7.72 -3.00 -4.71
CA TYR A 277 -9.14 -2.90 -5.09
C TYR A 277 -9.95 -2.27 -3.97
N ASP A 278 -10.63 -1.15 -4.24
CA ASP A 278 -11.32 -0.36 -3.21
C ASP A 278 -12.85 -0.53 -3.21
N GLY A 279 -13.37 -1.33 -4.16
CA GLY A 279 -14.78 -1.65 -4.29
C GLY A 279 -15.44 -1.07 -5.54
N LEU A 280 -16.77 -1.16 -5.57
CA LEU A 280 -17.61 -0.63 -6.63
C LEU A 280 -17.93 0.87 -6.43
N TYR A 281 -17.85 1.62 -7.52
CA TYR A 281 -18.18 3.04 -7.60
C TYR A 281 -19.13 3.31 -8.75
N ILE A 282 -19.97 4.33 -8.63
CA ILE A 282 -20.82 4.87 -9.69
C ILE A 282 -20.09 6.08 -10.29
N LEU A 283 -19.94 6.08 -11.62
CA LEU A 283 -19.43 7.25 -12.33
C LEU A 283 -20.56 8.29 -12.45
N ARG A 284 -20.51 9.37 -11.65
CA ARG A 284 -21.55 10.42 -11.63
C ARG A 284 -21.36 11.46 -12.72
N SER A 285 -20.12 11.76 -13.07
CA SER A 285 -19.81 12.75 -14.08
C SER A 285 -18.50 12.42 -14.78
N TRP A 286 -18.43 12.77 -16.05
CA TRP A 286 -17.23 12.73 -16.88
C TRP A 286 -17.08 14.09 -17.56
N SER A 287 -15.87 14.65 -17.52
CA SER A 287 -15.55 15.87 -18.23
C SER A 287 -14.13 15.83 -18.81
N PHE A 288 -13.95 16.58 -19.89
CA PHE A 288 -12.71 16.61 -20.65
C PHE A 288 -12.49 18.02 -21.17
N LYS A 289 -11.33 18.61 -20.88
CA LYS A 289 -10.97 19.97 -21.29
C LYS A 289 -9.52 20.03 -21.71
N LEU A 290 -9.22 20.73 -22.81
CA LEU A 290 -7.86 21.12 -23.15
C LEU A 290 -7.47 22.33 -22.29
N ASP A 291 -6.33 22.22 -21.61
CA ASP A 291 -5.69 23.36 -20.98
C ASP A 291 -4.79 24.05 -22.00
N GLN A 292 -5.22 25.21 -22.49
CA GLN A 292 -4.52 25.96 -23.53
C GLN A 292 -3.13 26.44 -23.10
N ALA A 293 -2.88 26.60 -21.78
CA ALA A 293 -1.60 27.07 -21.29
C ALA A 293 -0.53 25.97 -21.29
N THR A 294 -0.93 24.72 -21.02
CA THR A 294 -0.01 23.57 -20.92
C THR A 294 -0.05 22.67 -22.15
N ASP A 295 -1.00 22.88 -23.06
CA ASP A 295 -1.33 21.99 -24.18
C ASP A 295 -1.61 20.53 -23.74
N LEU A 296 -2.10 20.38 -22.50
CA LEU A 296 -2.45 19.10 -21.93
C LEU A 296 -3.95 18.97 -21.75
N TYR A 297 -4.45 17.77 -21.98
CA TYR A 297 -5.84 17.46 -21.72
C TYR A 297 -6.04 17.08 -20.26
N CYS A 298 -7.10 17.63 -19.67
CA CYS A 298 -7.55 17.38 -18.32
C CYS A 298 -8.87 16.61 -18.36
N MET A 299 -8.82 15.33 -18.00
CA MET A 299 -9.99 14.49 -17.79
C MET A 299 -10.36 14.50 -16.31
N ARG A 300 -11.63 14.79 -15.99
CA ARG A 300 -12.15 14.73 -14.62
C ARG A 300 -13.32 13.77 -14.52
N LEU A 301 -13.30 12.94 -13.47
CA LEU A 301 -14.35 11.99 -13.14
C LEU A 301 -14.88 12.31 -11.75
N ILE A 302 -16.20 12.27 -11.56
CA ILE A 302 -16.81 12.27 -10.23
C ILE A 302 -17.27 10.85 -9.93
N LEU A 303 -16.72 10.26 -8.88
CA LEU A 303 -16.96 8.88 -8.47
C LEU A 303 -17.67 8.85 -7.13
N GLU A 304 -18.77 8.10 -7.05
CA GLU A 304 -19.50 7.86 -5.80
C GLU A 304 -19.34 6.40 -5.39
N ARG A 305 -18.91 6.15 -4.16
CA ARG A 305 -18.74 4.78 -3.68
C ARG A 305 -20.09 4.12 -3.40
N VAL A 306 -20.31 2.91 -3.90
CA VAL A 306 -21.55 2.16 -3.64
C VAL A 306 -21.58 1.74 -2.16
N PRO A 307 -22.68 2.02 -1.42
CA PRO A 307 -22.81 1.66 0.00
C PRO A 307 -22.96 0.14 0.20
N GLY A 308 -22.80 -0.33 1.44
CA GLY A 308 -22.98 -1.74 1.81
C GLY A 308 -21.77 -2.64 1.58
N GLN A 309 -20.69 -2.11 1.02
CA GLN A 309 -19.39 -2.79 0.92
C GLN A 309 -18.52 -2.47 2.15
N LYS A 310 -17.46 -3.26 2.38
CA LYS A 310 -16.44 -3.01 3.42
C LYS A 310 -16.05 -1.52 3.46
N SER A 311 -15.94 -0.92 4.64
CA SER A 311 -15.69 0.52 4.76
C SER A 311 -14.35 0.91 4.12
N ILE A 312 -14.24 2.13 3.59
CA ILE A 312 -12.97 2.60 3.01
C ILE A 312 -11.88 2.63 4.10
N ASP A 313 -12.23 3.01 5.32
CA ASP A 313 -11.32 3.14 6.45
C ASP A 313 -10.67 1.80 6.81
N GLU A 314 -11.43 0.70 6.82
CA GLU A 314 -10.87 -0.64 7.03
C GLU A 314 -9.90 -1.08 5.92
N ILE A 315 -10.07 -0.56 4.70
CA ILE A 315 -9.26 -0.91 3.53
C ILE A 315 -8.00 -0.04 3.46
N LEU A 316 -8.00 1.16 4.03
CA LEU A 316 -6.88 2.09 4.02
C LEU A 316 -5.60 1.52 4.65
N HIS A 317 -5.74 0.61 5.62
CA HIS A 317 -4.64 -0.06 6.31
C HIS A 317 -3.95 -1.14 5.47
N ILE A 318 -4.41 -1.37 4.23
CA ILE A 318 -3.81 -2.31 3.28
C ILE A 318 -2.94 -1.50 2.31
N PRO A 319 -1.68 -1.89 2.08
CA PRO A 319 -1.04 -3.15 2.46
C PRO A 319 -0.64 -3.26 3.95
N ARG A 320 -0.72 -4.48 4.48
CA ARG A 320 -0.24 -4.86 5.82
C ARG A 320 1.28 -4.88 5.90
N PRO A 321 1.90 -4.83 7.09
CA PRO A 321 3.35 -4.93 7.23
C PRO A 321 3.99 -6.12 6.51
N SER A 322 3.39 -7.32 6.57
CA SER A 322 3.89 -8.49 5.83
C SER A 322 3.88 -8.31 4.31
N GLN A 323 2.89 -7.56 3.79
CA GLN A 323 2.75 -7.24 2.37
C GLN A 323 3.70 -6.11 1.97
N LEU A 324 4.01 -5.19 2.88
CA LEU A 324 5.06 -4.19 2.68
C LEU A 324 6.45 -4.85 2.60
N ASP A 325 6.70 -5.89 3.39
CA ASP A 325 7.93 -6.67 3.25
C ASP A 325 8.02 -7.34 1.86
N ASP A 326 6.91 -7.93 1.38
CA ASP A 326 6.85 -8.51 0.03
C ASP A 326 7.04 -7.45 -1.06
N TRP A 327 6.49 -6.25 -0.85
CA TRP A 327 6.71 -5.10 -1.72
C TRP A 327 8.18 -4.68 -1.77
N ASN A 328 8.87 -4.63 -0.62
CA ASN A 328 10.28 -4.25 -0.57
C ASN A 328 11.15 -5.27 -1.32
N LEU A 329 10.87 -6.56 -1.16
CA LEU A 329 11.53 -7.62 -1.94
C LEU A 329 11.26 -7.48 -3.43
N TYR A 330 10.01 -7.19 -3.80
CA TYR A 330 9.63 -6.93 -5.18
C TYR A 330 10.34 -5.70 -5.78
N GLU A 331 10.46 -4.59 -5.05
CA GLU A 331 11.17 -3.40 -5.53
C GLU A 331 12.67 -3.68 -5.71
N LYS A 332 13.28 -4.45 -4.81
CA LYS A 332 14.68 -4.87 -4.95
C LYS A 332 14.86 -5.71 -6.21
N LEU A 333 14.00 -6.71 -6.40
CA LEU A 333 14.00 -7.56 -7.59
C LEU A 333 13.85 -6.75 -8.89
N GLU A 334 12.89 -5.81 -8.92
CA GLU A 334 12.65 -4.97 -10.09
C GLU A 334 13.89 -4.14 -10.45
N ARG A 335 14.57 -3.56 -9.44
CA ARG A 335 15.83 -2.82 -9.63
C ARG A 335 16.95 -3.70 -10.17
N GLU A 336 17.09 -4.92 -9.64
CA GLU A 336 18.09 -5.89 -10.12
C GLU A 336 17.83 -6.30 -11.57
N ARG A 337 16.56 -6.51 -11.95
CA ARG A 337 16.19 -6.84 -13.33
C ARG A 337 16.50 -5.70 -14.29
N ILE A 338 16.12 -4.47 -13.95
CA ILE A 338 16.47 -3.28 -14.75
C ILE A 338 17.98 -3.15 -14.89
N LYS A 339 18.73 -3.33 -13.80
CA LYS A 339 20.20 -3.26 -13.83
C LYS A 339 20.79 -4.28 -14.81
N GLN A 340 20.23 -5.49 -14.85
CA GLN A 340 20.68 -6.55 -15.76
C GLN A 340 20.27 -6.30 -17.21
N THR A 341 19.09 -5.72 -17.48
CA THR A 341 18.55 -5.59 -18.85
C THR A 341 18.87 -4.26 -19.51
N GLU A 342 18.86 -3.16 -18.76
CA GLU A 342 18.98 -1.78 -19.26
C GLU A 342 20.25 -1.07 -18.73
N GLY A 343 20.96 -1.67 -17.77
CA GLY A 343 22.20 -1.15 -17.20
C GLY A 343 22.02 -0.17 -16.03
N GLU A 344 23.14 0.28 -15.46
CA GLU A 344 23.15 1.11 -14.24
C GLU A 344 22.62 2.53 -14.46
N ALA A 345 22.92 3.15 -15.61
CA ALA A 345 22.45 4.51 -15.90
C ALA A 345 20.92 4.61 -15.87
N ARG A 346 20.25 3.62 -16.47
CA ARG A 346 18.80 3.56 -16.53
C ARG A 346 18.18 3.26 -15.17
N LEU A 347 18.82 2.42 -14.36
CA LEU A 347 18.43 2.22 -12.97
C LEU A 347 18.47 3.55 -12.19
N THR A 348 19.57 4.29 -12.28
CA THR A 348 19.74 5.59 -11.59
C THR A 348 18.64 6.58 -11.98
N GLU A 349 18.35 6.71 -13.28
CA GLU A 349 17.27 7.57 -13.77
C GLU A 349 15.90 7.17 -13.18
N LEU A 350 15.60 5.87 -13.13
CA LEU A 350 14.35 5.38 -12.56
C LEU A 350 14.26 5.61 -11.04
N ILE A 351 15.37 5.51 -10.32
CA ILE A 351 15.44 5.82 -8.89
C ILE A 351 15.14 7.31 -8.67
N ILE A 352 15.84 8.19 -9.39
CA ILE A 352 15.63 9.64 -9.31
C ILE A 352 14.17 10.00 -9.62
N ARG A 353 13.62 9.44 -10.69
CA ARG A 353 12.22 9.68 -11.08
C ARG A 353 11.24 9.19 -10.00
N ARG A 354 11.43 7.99 -9.44
CA ARG A 354 10.57 7.47 -8.36
C ARG A 354 10.67 8.32 -7.09
N ASP A 355 11.86 8.79 -6.75
CA ASP A 355 12.09 9.64 -5.58
C ASP A 355 11.42 11.00 -5.75
N LYS A 356 11.52 11.60 -6.95
CA LYS A 356 10.78 12.81 -7.30
C LYS A 356 9.26 12.61 -7.16
N GLU A 357 8.71 11.55 -7.76
CA GLU A 357 7.29 11.20 -7.63
C GLU A 357 6.87 11.01 -6.16
N ARG A 358 7.72 10.36 -5.35
CA ARG A 358 7.47 10.18 -3.91
C ARG A 358 7.42 11.51 -3.17
N ILE A 359 8.39 12.39 -3.41
CA ILE A 359 8.45 13.72 -2.78
C ILE A 359 7.23 14.55 -3.17
N GLU A 360 6.88 14.60 -4.47
CA GLU A 360 5.72 15.33 -4.96
C GLU A 360 4.42 14.82 -4.34
N ARG A 361 4.24 13.50 -4.20
CA ARG A 361 3.05 12.93 -3.54
C ARG A 361 3.01 13.30 -2.07
N SER A 362 4.14 13.20 -1.35
CA SER A 362 4.21 13.54 0.07
C SER A 362 3.95 15.03 0.31
N HIS A 363 4.49 15.89 -0.56
CA HIS A 363 4.19 17.31 -0.55
C HIS A 363 2.70 17.55 -0.80
N TRP A 364 2.14 16.95 -1.86
CA TRP A 364 0.71 17.05 -2.19
C TRP A 364 -0.18 16.64 -1.01
N ARG A 365 0.12 15.54 -0.32
CA ARG A 365 -0.64 15.08 0.86
C ARG A 365 -0.59 16.10 1.99
N ARG A 366 0.61 16.63 2.31
CA ARG A 366 0.78 17.65 3.35
C ARG A 366 0.03 18.94 3.04
N SER A 367 0.18 19.48 1.83
CA SER A 367 -0.52 20.71 1.43
C SER A 367 -2.04 20.55 1.46
N ARG A 368 -2.55 19.35 1.14
CA ARG A 368 -4.00 19.07 1.17
C ARG A 368 -4.53 18.81 2.57
N ALA A 369 -3.79 18.12 3.44
CA ALA A 369 -4.13 17.99 4.85
C ALA A 369 -4.24 19.37 5.50
N PHE A 370 -3.24 20.23 5.30
CA PHE A 370 -3.24 21.62 5.78
C PHE A 370 -4.44 22.42 5.27
N ARG A 371 -4.76 22.30 3.97
CA ARG A 371 -5.94 22.96 3.38
C ARG A 371 -7.26 22.45 3.97
N SER A 372 -7.34 21.15 4.28
CA SER A 372 -8.52 20.56 4.92
C SER A 372 -8.70 21.07 6.35
N GLU A 373 -7.62 21.18 7.11
CA GLU A 373 -7.62 21.75 8.47
C GLU A 373 -8.03 23.22 8.46
N MET A 374 -7.51 24.02 7.53
CA MET A 374 -7.91 25.43 7.34
C MET A 374 -9.40 25.59 7.03
N ARG A 375 -9.99 24.68 6.25
CA ARG A 375 -11.44 24.69 5.96
C ARG A 375 -12.29 24.37 7.20
N LEU A 376 -11.81 23.50 8.09
CA LEU A 376 -12.49 23.14 9.33
C LEU A 376 -12.38 24.24 10.39
N ASN A 377 -11.27 24.99 10.40
CA ASN A 377 -10.97 26.04 11.37
C ASN A 377 -11.28 27.47 10.87
N GLY A 378 -11.92 27.61 9.72
CA GLY A 378 -12.32 28.91 9.18
C GLY A 378 -13.37 29.61 10.06
N PRO A 379 -13.42 30.95 10.09
CA PRO A 379 -14.36 31.68 10.92
C PRO A 379 -15.81 31.33 10.53
N ARG A 380 -16.58 30.83 11.50
CA ARG A 380 -18.04 30.72 11.40
C ARG A 380 -18.59 32.14 11.31
N THR A 381 -18.92 32.59 10.11
CA THR A 381 -19.70 33.81 9.93
C THR A 381 -21.04 33.66 10.66
N PRO A 382 -21.44 34.62 11.51
CA PRO A 382 -22.75 34.57 12.15
C PRO A 382 -23.85 34.65 11.09
N GLU A 383 -24.87 33.82 11.25
CA GLU A 383 -26.08 33.85 10.45
C GLU A 383 -26.82 35.18 10.66
N THR A 384 -26.95 35.98 9.60
CA THR A 384 -27.98 37.01 9.49
C THR A 384 -28.89 36.62 8.34
N GLY A 385 -30.10 36.18 8.69
CA GLY A 385 -31.14 35.84 7.73
C GLY A 385 -31.73 37.07 7.06
N ALA A 386 -32.00 36.96 5.75
CA ALA A 386 -33.25 37.32 5.08
C ALA A 386 -33.07 37.30 3.56
N GLY A 387 -34.04 36.71 2.85
CA GLY A 387 -34.39 37.14 1.49
C GLY A 387 -34.09 36.16 0.37
N ALA A 388 -35.15 35.55 -0.14
CA ALA A 388 -35.18 34.71 -1.33
C ALA A 388 -34.70 35.43 -2.61
N GLY A 389 -34.01 34.69 -3.48
CA GLY A 389 -33.80 35.09 -4.88
C GLY A 389 -32.64 34.39 -5.56
N GLY A 390 -32.92 33.57 -6.58
CA GLY A 390 -31.98 33.33 -7.67
C GLY A 390 -31.08 32.10 -7.55
N ALA A 391 -31.60 30.95 -7.95
CA ALA A 391 -30.78 29.84 -8.44
C ALA A 391 -30.11 30.26 -9.76
N GLN A 392 -28.89 30.82 -9.74
CA GLN A 392 -28.05 30.91 -10.96
C GLN A 392 -26.55 31.19 -10.79
N ASP A 393 -26.00 31.43 -9.58
CA ASP A 393 -24.62 31.94 -9.45
C ASP A 393 -23.57 30.96 -8.87
N PHE A 394 -23.69 29.66 -9.13
CA PHE A 394 -22.67 28.67 -8.71
C PHE A 394 -21.60 28.34 -9.77
N TYR A 395 -21.62 28.99 -10.95
CA TYR A 395 -20.61 28.82 -12.01
C TYR A 395 -19.85 30.11 -12.33
N ARG A 396 -19.19 30.70 -11.32
CA ARG A 396 -18.15 31.72 -11.58
C ARG A 396 -17.18 31.83 -10.41
N ARG A 397 -16.24 30.88 -10.30
CA ARG A 397 -14.93 31.20 -9.69
C ARG A 397 -13.93 31.41 -10.81
N ARG A 398 -13.32 32.59 -10.80
CA ARG A 398 -12.34 33.07 -11.77
C ARG A 398 -11.21 32.07 -11.95
N ILE A 399 -10.92 31.85 -13.22
CA ILE A 399 -9.64 31.35 -13.73
C ILE A 399 -8.69 32.55 -13.59
N SER A 400 -8.01 32.69 -12.45
CA SER A 400 -6.88 33.62 -12.28
C SER A 400 -5.97 33.31 -11.09
N ASP A 401 -6.38 32.48 -10.14
CA ASP A 401 -5.59 32.29 -8.91
C ASP A 401 -4.87 30.93 -8.92
N ILE A 402 -4.11 30.68 -9.98
CA ILE A 402 -3.01 29.72 -9.95
C ILE A 402 -1.79 30.53 -9.51
N ASP A 403 -1.54 30.56 -8.20
CA ASP A 403 -0.27 31.04 -7.66
C ASP A 403 0.87 30.20 -8.26
N THR A 404 1.66 30.84 -9.12
CA THR A 404 2.94 30.34 -9.63
C THR A 404 4.09 30.44 -8.62
N ASP A 405 3.81 30.88 -7.39
CA ASP A 405 4.85 31.22 -6.40
C ASP A 405 5.12 30.10 -5.38
N LEU A 406 5.25 28.85 -5.85
CA LEU A 406 5.59 27.68 -5.01
C LEU A 406 6.86 26.94 -5.46
N PHE A 407 7.82 27.67 -6.04
CA PHE A 407 9.18 27.16 -6.21
C PHE A 407 10.16 28.10 -5.48
N PRO A 408 11.01 27.62 -4.56
CA PRO A 408 12.21 28.37 -4.23
C PRO A 408 13.07 28.50 -5.50
N PRO A 409 13.81 29.61 -5.69
CA PRO A 409 14.70 29.75 -6.83
C PRO A 409 15.71 28.60 -6.83
N PHE A 410 15.91 28.03 -8.02
CA PHE A 410 16.90 27.00 -8.28
C PHE A 410 18.27 27.67 -8.17
N GLU A 411 19.04 27.35 -7.13
CA GLU A 411 20.47 27.68 -7.10
C GLU A 411 21.16 26.80 -8.16
N GLU A 412 21.53 27.42 -9.27
CA GLU A 412 22.41 26.80 -10.26
C GLU A 412 23.77 26.53 -9.61
N PRO A 413 24.38 25.35 -9.81
CA PRO A 413 25.75 25.12 -9.37
C PRO A 413 26.69 26.06 -10.13
N GLU A 414 27.50 26.81 -9.39
CA GLU A 414 28.58 27.64 -9.91
C GLU A 414 29.44 26.81 -10.88
N ALA A 415 29.56 27.29 -12.12
CA ALA A 415 30.49 26.74 -13.08
C ALA A 415 31.91 26.98 -12.57
N GLU A 416 32.62 25.90 -12.23
CA GLU A 416 34.06 25.95 -12.04
C GLU A 416 34.69 26.34 -13.39
N GLU A 417 35.20 27.57 -13.47
CA GLU A 417 36.06 28.02 -14.54
C GLU A 417 37.36 27.20 -14.52
N GLU A 418 37.52 26.32 -15.52
CA GLU A 418 38.83 25.75 -15.88
C GLU A 418 39.75 26.89 -16.32
N HIS A 419 40.59 27.37 -15.41
CA HIS A 419 41.82 28.06 -15.78
C HIS A 419 42.89 27.01 -16.12
N GLY A 420 43.21 26.93 -17.41
CA GLY A 420 44.40 26.24 -17.87
C GLY A 420 45.67 27.02 -17.54
N GLU A 421 46.69 26.28 -17.13
CA GLU A 421 48.10 26.47 -17.49
C GLU A 421 48.74 25.10 -17.75
#